data_AF-A0A3B5XYS0-F1
#
_entry.id   AF-A0A3B5XYS0-F1
#
_cell.length_a   1.000
_cell.length_b   1.000
_cell.length_c   1.000
_cell.angle_alpha   90.00
_cell.angle_beta   90.00
_cell.angle_gamma   90.00
#
_symmetry.space_group_name_H-M   'P 1'
#
loop_
_entity.id
_entity.type
_entity.pdbx_description
1 polymer ?
#
loop_
_entity_poly.entity_id
_entity_poly.type
_entity_poly.pdbx_seq_one_letter_code
_entity_poly.pdbx_strand_id
1 'polypeptide(L)'
;MLSVSHPHPAASTGPRHRKPLSTAHHRRRRCTYTIAALILPGGGGPRGSPPNGGKLILPGSGGGGGGRGGGGGGGMLPRTPPPTAPPGQLYQPFHPPPNPLPETYRNLDLTERLAVLRDRMGRWYEYAPLISSLSREGFTPASIEEATGMSGVEQNRLVVASQVRDSLISDDFPDDLLHYFDSYGGPDLLYELRFLNARQRIVATKHTIERRLESKGVRELARSMKDFPQRRGDEGWDAFDRHSAGDCLAYARFRLSREAIANEDRIPELERSLDVVETESARARVELEIERAIKKAAGEEVEELEAEIDARPAVPVVRLMYGEISEASIVLLLPVVKETDGVKAVDLAPRRSQTDADLGIVEVDKGWARWAVLPGWAPVMAVADEAVVIELADGRVLPWRSAENERVLVVADRKRKEVVDEGIYVLEKGGKLVVERGKKLLEEGISQAAAEVVTVVRPPKDEEDIIVGDEWD
;
A
#
# COMPACT_ATOMS: atom_id res chain seq x y z
N MET A 1 -37.96 8.34 57.37
CA MET A 1 -38.05 6.95 57.86
C MET A 1 -39.54 6.63 57.97
N LEU A 2 -40.16 5.62 57.36
CA LEU A 2 -39.75 4.41 56.66
C LEU A 2 -40.92 4.00 55.73
N SER A 3 -40.58 3.29 54.66
CA SER A 3 -41.44 2.74 53.59
C SER A 3 -42.10 1.43 54.00
N VAL A 4 -43.32 1.12 53.50
CA VAL A 4 -43.84 -0.26 53.33
C VAL A 4 -44.87 -0.36 52.16
N SER A 5 -44.44 -1.03 51.09
CA SER A 5 -45.04 -2.12 50.29
C SER A 5 -46.51 -2.13 49.81
N HIS A 6 -46.68 -2.45 48.52
CA HIS A 6 -47.91 -2.88 47.82
C HIS A 6 -47.87 -4.41 47.46
N PRO A 7 -49.02 -5.04 47.12
CA PRO A 7 -49.19 -6.49 47.05
C PRO A 7 -49.13 -7.14 45.64
N HIS A 8 -48.95 -8.47 45.64
CA HIS A 8 -49.08 -9.52 44.58
C HIS A 8 -50.58 -9.82 44.18
N PRO A 9 -50.99 -10.76 43.26
CA PRO A 9 -50.32 -11.96 42.68
C PRO A 9 -50.61 -12.40 41.19
N ALA A 10 -49.89 -13.47 40.82
CA ALA A 10 -49.84 -14.46 39.71
C ALA A 10 -50.97 -14.75 38.69
N ALA A 11 -50.56 -15.22 37.48
CA ALA A 11 -51.11 -16.42 36.78
C ALA A 11 -50.22 -16.90 35.59
N SER A 12 -50.18 -18.23 35.36
CA SER A 12 -49.37 -18.97 34.37
C SER A 12 -50.08 -19.29 33.05
N THR A 13 -49.34 -19.59 31.96
CA THR A 13 -49.41 -20.78 31.06
C THR A 13 -48.82 -20.50 29.66
N GLY A 14 -48.11 -21.48 29.08
CA GLY A 14 -47.52 -21.45 27.72
C GLY A 14 -48.44 -22.01 26.61
N PRO A 15 -47.90 -22.57 25.51
CA PRO A 15 -47.66 -21.87 24.23
C PRO A 15 -48.41 -22.45 23.01
N ARG A 16 -48.51 -21.71 21.88
CA ARG A 16 -48.35 -22.18 20.47
C ARG A 16 -48.60 -21.10 19.38
N HIS A 17 -47.61 -20.99 18.47
CA HIS A 17 -47.58 -20.62 17.04
C HIS A 17 -48.43 -19.49 16.42
N ARG A 18 -47.72 -18.57 15.72
CA ARG A 18 -47.97 -18.24 14.30
C ARG A 18 -46.70 -17.65 13.65
N LYS A 19 -46.44 -18.06 12.39
CA LYS A 19 -45.32 -17.66 11.51
C LYS A 19 -45.39 -16.18 11.09
N PRO A 20 -44.26 -15.55 10.71
CA PRO A 20 -44.27 -14.52 9.69
C PRO A 20 -43.67 -15.02 8.36
N LEU A 21 -44.33 -14.61 7.27
CA LEU A 21 -43.91 -14.77 5.88
C LEU A 21 -42.92 -13.68 5.46
N SER A 22 -42.10 -14.04 4.48
CA SER A 22 -41.52 -13.16 3.44
C SER A 22 -40.35 -12.25 3.81
N THR A 23 -39.14 -12.80 3.76
CA THR A 23 -37.90 -12.03 3.52
C THR A 23 -37.65 -11.90 2.02
N ALA A 24 -37.44 -10.66 1.59
CA ALA A 24 -37.13 -10.32 0.20
C ALA A 24 -35.78 -10.93 -0.23
N HIS A 25 -35.77 -11.50 -1.44
CA HIS A 25 -34.61 -12.12 -2.06
C HIS A 25 -33.49 -11.09 -2.32
N HIS A 26 -32.42 -11.13 -1.52
CA HIS A 26 -31.12 -10.61 -1.93
C HIS A 26 -30.55 -11.49 -3.05
N ARG A 27 -30.80 -11.10 -4.30
CA ARG A 27 -30.07 -11.61 -5.47
C ARG A 27 -28.62 -11.11 -5.37
N ARG A 28 -27.75 -11.87 -4.71
CA ARG A 28 -26.29 -11.76 -4.90
C ARG A 28 -26.00 -12.14 -6.35
N ARG A 29 -25.71 -11.15 -7.19
CA ARG A 29 -25.13 -11.38 -8.52
C ARG A 29 -23.74 -11.98 -8.30
N ARG A 30 -23.58 -13.28 -8.55
CA ARG A 30 -22.26 -13.90 -8.70
C ARG A 30 -21.67 -13.36 -10.01
N CYS A 31 -20.68 -12.46 -9.90
CA CYS A 31 -19.79 -12.18 -11.02
C CYS A 31 -18.82 -13.35 -11.15
N THR A 32 -19.01 -14.18 -12.18
CA THR A 32 -17.97 -15.10 -12.64
C THR A 32 -16.90 -14.28 -13.34
N TYR A 33 -15.70 -14.18 -12.75
CA TYR A 33 -14.56 -13.54 -13.41
C TYR A 33 -13.91 -14.56 -14.35
N THR A 34 -14.04 -14.33 -15.65
CA THR A 34 -13.18 -14.98 -16.64
C THR A 34 -11.88 -14.19 -16.69
N ILE A 35 -10.79 -14.74 -16.15
CA ILE A 35 -9.46 -14.10 -16.21
C ILE A 35 -8.92 -14.27 -17.62
N ALA A 36 -8.87 -13.18 -18.39
CA ALA A 36 -8.16 -13.10 -19.65
C ALA A 36 -6.77 -12.51 -19.40
N ALA A 37 -5.71 -13.27 -19.71
CA ALA A 37 -4.36 -12.74 -19.71
C ALA A 37 -4.21 -11.75 -20.88
N LEU A 38 -3.87 -10.50 -20.59
CA LEU A 38 -3.63 -9.48 -21.61
C LEU A 38 -2.21 -9.68 -22.18
N ILE A 39 -2.10 -10.17 -23.41
CA ILE A 39 -0.84 -10.30 -24.14
C ILE A 39 -0.72 -9.09 -25.08
N LEU A 40 0.26 -8.23 -24.84
CA LEU A 40 0.56 -7.08 -25.73
C LEU A 40 1.51 -7.55 -26.86
N PRO A 41 1.09 -7.56 -28.14
CA PRO A 41 2.00 -7.88 -29.23
C PRO A 41 2.93 -6.70 -29.52
N GLY A 42 4.24 -6.93 -29.48
CA GLY A 42 5.25 -5.98 -29.97
C GLY A 42 5.15 -5.82 -31.49
N GLY A 43 4.61 -4.68 -31.94
CA GLY A 43 4.51 -4.33 -33.36
C GLY A 43 5.88 -3.97 -33.95
N GLY A 44 6.43 -4.88 -34.76
CA GLY A 44 7.55 -4.58 -35.65
C GLY A 44 7.06 -3.95 -36.95
N GLY A 45 7.43 -2.69 -37.20
CA GLY A 45 7.25 -1.98 -38.47
C GLY A 45 8.58 -1.41 -38.99
N PRO A 46 8.76 -1.28 -40.32
CA PRO A 46 10.08 -1.30 -40.96
C PRO A 46 10.77 0.07 -41.07
N ARG A 47 12.10 -0.02 -41.21
CA ARG A 47 13.07 1.06 -41.42
C ARG A 47 12.82 1.84 -42.72
N GLY A 48 12.84 3.17 -42.62
CA GLY A 48 13.05 4.09 -43.74
C GLY A 48 14.05 5.17 -43.33
N SER A 49 15.16 5.29 -44.06
CA SER A 49 16.25 6.26 -43.84
C SER A 49 15.83 7.71 -44.14
N PRO A 50 16.45 8.73 -43.52
CA PRO A 50 16.34 10.12 -43.96
C PRO A 50 17.54 10.53 -44.84
N PRO A 51 17.40 11.60 -45.64
CA PRO A 51 18.55 12.45 -45.89
C PRO A 51 18.28 13.96 -45.69
N ASN A 52 19.32 14.59 -45.14
CA ASN A 52 19.77 15.98 -45.29
C ASN A 52 18.99 17.14 -44.63
N GLY A 53 19.74 17.88 -43.78
CA GLY A 53 19.97 19.31 -44.06
C GLY A 53 19.85 20.31 -42.90
N GLY A 54 20.94 20.53 -42.15
CA GLY A 54 21.24 21.78 -41.39
C GLY A 54 20.39 22.07 -40.14
N LYS A 55 20.86 22.70 -39.07
CA LYS A 55 22.05 23.55 -38.85
C LYS A 55 22.30 23.65 -37.33
N LEU A 56 23.57 23.59 -36.91
CA LEU A 56 24.06 23.88 -35.55
C LEU A 56 23.71 25.32 -35.10
N ILE A 57 23.46 25.52 -33.80
CA ILE A 57 24.13 26.53 -32.95
C ILE A 57 24.26 25.98 -31.50
N LEU A 58 25.50 25.94 -31.00
CA LEU A 58 25.91 25.80 -29.59
C LEU A 58 26.35 27.19 -29.07
N PRO A 59 26.38 27.40 -27.74
CA PRO A 59 27.67 27.42 -27.01
C PRO A 59 27.56 26.59 -25.71
N GLY A 60 28.53 25.78 -25.27
CA GLY A 60 29.97 26.00 -25.04
C GLY A 60 30.18 26.39 -23.56
N SER A 61 31.16 25.95 -22.77
CA SER A 61 32.23 24.94 -22.84
C SER A 61 32.93 24.91 -21.46
N GLY A 62 33.50 23.76 -21.06
CA GLY A 62 34.57 23.59 -20.04
C GLY A 62 34.14 22.75 -18.84
N GLY A 63 34.65 21.55 -18.52
CA GLY A 63 35.94 20.87 -18.79
C GLY A 63 36.54 20.47 -17.41
N GLY A 64 36.98 19.25 -17.07
CA GLY A 64 37.22 17.99 -17.76
C GLY A 64 37.70 16.88 -16.78
N GLY A 65 37.90 15.65 -17.31
CA GLY A 65 38.60 14.48 -16.73
C GLY A 65 37.79 13.62 -15.75
N GLY A 66 37.63 12.30 -15.85
CA GLY A 66 38.24 11.25 -16.67
C GLY A 66 38.36 9.99 -15.79
N GLY A 67 37.60 8.93 -16.05
CA GLY A 67 37.70 7.66 -15.32
C GLY A 67 36.60 6.65 -15.68
N ARG A 68 36.97 5.57 -16.38
CA ARG A 68 36.12 4.47 -16.83
C ARG A 68 35.64 3.57 -15.67
N GLY A 69 34.38 3.16 -15.70
CA GLY A 69 33.83 2.01 -14.97
C GLY A 69 32.36 1.80 -15.36
N GLY A 70 32.02 0.65 -15.93
CA GLY A 70 30.69 0.35 -16.48
C GLY A 70 29.63 0.00 -15.42
N GLY A 71 28.36 0.00 -15.84
CA GLY A 71 27.23 -0.50 -15.06
C GLY A 71 25.95 0.29 -15.36
N GLY A 72 25.00 -0.34 -16.05
CA GLY A 72 23.70 0.26 -16.36
C GLY A 72 22.85 0.52 -15.12
N GLY A 73 22.11 1.62 -15.13
CA GLY A 73 21.17 2.00 -14.09
C GLY A 73 19.97 2.70 -14.70
N GLY A 74 18.81 2.04 -14.66
CA GLY A 74 17.52 2.64 -14.93
C GLY A 74 17.19 3.68 -13.86
N GLY A 75 16.47 4.73 -14.28
CA GLY A 75 16.06 5.84 -13.43
C GLY A 75 15.06 5.39 -12.37
N MET A 76 15.57 5.15 -11.16
CA MET A 76 14.81 5.23 -9.92
C MET A 76 14.93 6.65 -9.36
N LEU A 77 13.79 7.25 -9.03
CA LEU A 77 13.73 8.31 -8.01
C LEU A 77 14.49 7.83 -6.76
N PRO A 78 15.25 8.69 -6.06
CA PRO A 78 16.10 8.26 -4.95
C PRO A 78 15.23 7.86 -3.76
N ARG A 79 14.83 6.59 -3.71
CA ARG A 79 14.49 5.94 -2.45
C ARG A 79 15.81 5.60 -1.79
N THR A 80 16.29 6.51 -0.95
CA THR A 80 17.30 6.14 0.05
C THR A 80 16.72 4.97 0.85
N PRO A 81 17.31 3.76 0.81
CA PRO A 81 16.93 2.75 1.78
C PRO A 81 17.18 3.33 3.18
N PRO A 82 16.39 2.97 4.21
CA PRO A 82 16.77 3.30 5.57
C PRO A 82 18.18 2.74 5.80
N PRO A 83 19.08 3.47 6.48
CA PRO A 83 20.44 3.01 6.67
C PRO A 83 20.39 1.68 7.43
N THR A 84 20.63 0.58 6.72
CA THR A 84 20.89 -0.72 7.33
C THR A 84 22.21 -0.57 8.06
N ALA A 85 22.15 -0.67 9.38
CA ALA A 85 23.33 -0.61 10.22
C ALA A 85 24.33 -1.71 9.78
N PRO A 86 25.65 -1.43 9.79
CA PRO A 86 26.67 -2.45 9.54
C PRO A 86 26.49 -3.66 10.48
N PRO A 87 26.91 -4.87 10.08
CA PRO A 87 26.77 -6.07 10.92
C PRO A 87 27.45 -5.85 12.28
N GLY A 88 26.66 -5.83 13.36
CA GLY A 88 27.14 -5.62 14.73
C GLY A 88 26.64 -4.34 15.42
N GLN A 89 25.91 -3.46 14.74
CA GLN A 89 25.22 -2.33 15.38
C GLN A 89 23.76 -2.68 15.65
N LEU A 90 23.40 -2.74 16.94
CA LEU A 90 22.01 -2.81 17.40
C LEU A 90 21.23 -1.60 16.88
N TYR A 91 19.95 -1.83 16.56
CA TYR A 91 18.99 -0.83 16.10
C TYR A 91 19.11 0.49 16.90
N GLN A 92 19.49 1.57 16.22
CA GLN A 92 19.47 2.91 16.81
C GLN A 92 18.08 3.54 16.57
N PRO A 93 17.33 3.88 17.63
CA PRO A 93 16.11 4.66 17.50
C PRO A 93 16.38 6.01 16.83
N PHE A 94 15.37 6.52 16.13
CA PHE A 94 15.38 7.80 15.41
C PHE A 94 16.07 8.93 16.19
N HIS A 95 17.11 9.52 15.58
CA HIS A 95 17.78 10.73 16.09
C HIS A 95 17.17 11.96 15.41
N PRO A 96 16.39 12.79 16.12
CA PRO A 96 15.90 14.03 15.55
C PRO A 96 17.06 15.04 15.35
N PRO A 97 16.93 15.99 14.40
CA PRO A 97 17.99 16.95 14.08
C PRO A 97 18.39 17.81 15.30
N PRO A 98 19.62 18.34 15.33
CA PRO A 98 20.17 18.98 16.53
C PRO A 98 19.45 20.29 16.86
N ASN A 99 18.94 20.38 18.09
CA ASN A 99 18.67 21.67 18.72
C ASN A 99 19.95 22.13 19.44
N PRO A 100 20.48 23.34 19.17
CA PRO A 100 21.62 23.86 19.91
C PRO A 100 21.23 23.98 21.39
N LEU A 101 22.12 23.52 22.28
CA LEU A 101 21.93 23.70 23.72
C LEU A 101 21.96 25.19 24.05
N PRO A 102 21.03 25.71 24.87
CA PRO A 102 21.14 27.05 25.42
C PRO A 102 22.48 27.26 26.12
N GLU A 103 23.03 28.48 26.05
CA GLU A 103 24.33 28.83 26.64
C GLU A 103 24.41 28.45 28.13
N THR A 104 23.30 28.62 28.85
CA THR A 104 23.14 28.28 30.27
C THR A 104 23.44 26.82 30.59
N TYR A 105 23.21 25.90 29.66
CA TYR A 105 23.37 24.46 29.90
C TYR A 105 24.59 23.85 29.18
N ARG A 106 25.28 24.63 28.35
CA ARG A 106 26.37 24.14 27.49
C ARG A 106 27.57 23.64 28.29
N ASN A 107 27.86 24.28 29.43
CA ASN A 107 29.04 24.02 30.26
C ASN A 107 28.76 23.13 31.47
N LEU A 108 27.52 22.64 31.63
CA LEU A 108 27.17 21.75 32.73
C LEU A 108 27.76 20.36 32.54
N ASP A 109 28.18 19.75 33.64
CA ASP A 109 28.60 18.35 33.68
C ASP A 109 27.39 17.38 33.59
N LEU A 110 27.66 16.08 33.49
CA LEU A 110 26.61 15.06 33.36
C LEU A 110 25.63 15.06 34.54
N THR A 111 26.14 15.21 35.77
CA THR A 111 25.34 15.17 37.00
C THR A 111 24.42 16.37 37.06
N GLU A 112 24.95 17.55 36.71
CA GLU A 112 24.22 18.82 36.66
C GLU A 112 23.13 18.78 35.58
N ARG A 113 23.43 18.25 34.38
CA ARG A 113 22.41 18.09 33.32
C ARG A 113 21.27 17.16 33.73
N LEU A 114 21.60 16.04 34.38
CA LEU A 114 20.59 15.10 34.90
C LEU A 114 19.78 15.75 36.05
N ALA A 115 20.40 16.58 36.88
CA ALA A 115 19.70 17.32 37.93
C ALA A 115 18.72 18.36 37.34
N VAL A 116 19.13 19.13 36.32
CA VAL A 116 18.24 20.07 35.60
C VAL A 116 17.00 19.36 35.06
N LEU A 117 17.20 18.18 34.45
CA LEU A 117 16.14 17.35 33.91
C LEU A 117 15.24 16.74 35.00
N ARG A 118 15.82 16.24 36.09
CA ARG A 118 15.09 15.67 37.24
C ARG A 118 14.28 16.71 37.99
N ASP A 119 14.81 17.92 38.16
CA ASP A 119 14.19 18.96 38.96
C ASP A 119 13.37 19.93 38.09
N ARG A 120 13.33 19.69 36.76
CA ARG A 120 12.60 20.47 35.74
C ARG A 120 12.96 21.96 35.82
N MET A 121 14.24 22.25 35.98
CA MET A 121 14.75 23.60 36.20
C MET A 121 14.78 24.40 34.90
N GLY A 122 13.87 25.36 34.77
CA GLY A 122 13.75 26.24 33.60
C GLY A 122 12.46 25.99 32.82
N ARG A 123 12.33 26.61 31.66
CA ARG A 123 11.20 26.35 30.76
C ARG A 123 11.40 25.03 30.05
N TRP A 124 10.28 24.37 29.72
CA TRP A 124 10.31 23.05 29.10
C TRP A 124 11.12 23.02 27.80
N TYR A 125 11.07 24.08 27.01
CA TYR A 125 11.82 24.19 25.75
C TYR A 125 13.30 24.52 25.96
N GLU A 126 13.70 25.00 27.14
CA GLU A 126 15.11 25.29 27.47
C GLU A 126 15.84 24.02 27.85
N TYR A 127 15.21 23.16 28.68
CA TYR A 127 15.84 21.90 29.10
C TYR A 127 15.59 20.74 28.13
N ALA A 128 14.57 20.77 27.26
CA ALA A 128 14.32 19.70 26.29
C ALA A 128 15.53 19.33 25.40
N PRO A 129 16.34 20.28 24.89
CA PRO A 129 17.56 19.98 24.14
C PRO A 129 18.60 19.12 24.90
N LEU A 130 18.59 19.12 26.24
CA LEU A 130 19.47 18.27 27.03
C LEU A 130 19.17 16.78 26.82
N ILE A 131 17.90 16.42 26.62
CA ILE A 131 17.48 15.04 26.33
C ILE A 131 18.16 14.55 25.04
N SER A 132 18.10 15.35 23.98
CA SER A 132 18.78 15.04 22.72
C SER A 132 20.31 15.06 22.82
N SER A 133 20.89 15.84 23.74
CA SER A 133 22.33 15.78 24.02
C SER A 133 22.71 14.46 24.67
N LEU A 134 22.01 14.06 25.74
CA LEU A 134 22.25 12.81 26.45
C LEU A 134 22.05 11.59 25.54
N SER A 135 21.03 11.59 24.68
CA SER A 135 20.85 10.49 23.71
C SER A 135 22.02 10.33 22.74
N ARG A 136 22.64 11.45 22.31
CA ARG A 136 23.84 11.41 21.46
C ARG A 136 25.09 10.94 22.21
N GLU A 137 25.12 11.18 23.51
CA GLU A 137 26.17 10.69 24.42
C GLU A 137 25.98 9.20 24.81
N GLY A 138 24.94 8.54 24.29
CA GLY A 138 24.70 7.11 24.45
C GLY A 138 23.65 6.74 25.50
N PHE A 139 22.99 7.72 26.12
CA PHE A 139 21.90 7.45 27.07
C PHE A 139 20.65 6.98 26.33
N THR A 140 20.04 5.91 26.84
CA THR A 140 18.74 5.44 26.35
C THR A 140 17.60 6.19 27.03
N PRO A 141 16.40 6.28 26.43
CA PRO A 141 15.24 6.86 27.10
C PRO A 141 14.96 6.23 28.47
N ALA A 142 15.16 4.91 28.60
CA ALA A 142 15.00 4.19 29.86
C ALA A 142 16.02 4.61 30.93
N SER A 143 17.29 4.81 30.57
CA SER A 143 18.32 5.24 31.53
C SER A 143 18.13 6.70 31.95
N ILE A 144 17.61 7.55 31.05
CA ILE A 144 17.22 8.93 31.40
C ILE A 144 16.01 8.92 32.35
N GLU A 145 15.02 8.06 32.09
CA GLU A 145 13.84 7.90 32.94
C GLU A 145 14.23 7.43 34.34
N GLU A 146 15.13 6.45 34.47
CA GLU A 146 15.63 5.98 35.76
C GLU A 146 16.33 7.10 36.56
N ALA A 147 17.11 7.94 35.89
CA ALA A 147 17.87 9.02 36.55
C ALA A 147 17.02 10.27 36.88
N THR A 148 15.95 10.53 36.13
CA THR A 148 15.21 11.81 36.17
C THR A 148 13.72 11.68 36.49
N GLY A 149 13.16 10.48 36.36
CA GLY A 149 11.72 10.21 36.44
C GLY A 149 10.91 10.74 35.25
N MET A 150 11.54 11.16 34.15
CA MET A 150 10.83 11.57 32.94
C MET A 150 10.58 10.37 32.04
N SER A 151 9.32 10.06 31.77
CA SER A 151 8.98 8.91 30.94
C SER A 151 9.53 9.04 29.51
N GLY A 152 9.84 7.94 28.85
CA GLY A 152 10.25 7.97 27.43
C GLY A 152 9.23 8.68 26.51
N VAL A 153 7.94 8.62 26.84
CA VAL A 153 6.87 9.32 26.11
C VAL A 153 6.96 10.84 26.32
N GLU A 154 7.17 11.29 27.55
CA GLU A 154 7.35 12.70 27.90
C GLU A 154 8.63 13.25 27.27
N GLN A 155 9.73 12.50 27.32
CA GLN A 155 11.00 12.87 26.69
C GLN A 155 10.84 13.15 25.18
N ASN A 156 10.24 12.20 24.45
CA ASN A 156 9.97 12.37 23.03
C ASN A 156 9.04 13.56 22.75
N ARG A 157 8.03 13.77 23.61
CA ARG A 157 7.10 14.89 23.47
C ARG A 157 7.81 16.24 23.59
N LEU A 158 8.62 16.41 24.64
CA LEU A 158 9.37 17.64 24.92
C LEU A 158 10.36 17.96 23.80
N VAL A 159 11.11 16.96 23.33
CA VAL A 159 12.08 17.12 22.24
C VAL A 159 11.39 17.55 20.94
N VAL A 160 10.33 16.87 20.53
CA VAL A 160 9.63 17.21 19.28
C VAL A 160 8.88 18.53 19.40
N ALA A 161 8.25 18.80 20.55
CA ALA A 161 7.57 20.07 20.77
C ALA A 161 8.54 21.26 20.76
N SER A 162 9.76 21.11 21.26
CA SER A 162 10.76 22.20 21.25
C SER A 162 11.20 22.50 19.83
N GLN A 163 11.39 21.47 19.00
CA GLN A 163 11.65 21.64 17.57
C GLN A 163 10.51 22.32 16.81
N VAL A 164 9.26 22.01 17.18
CA VAL A 164 8.10 22.71 16.62
C VAL A 164 8.10 24.17 17.06
N ARG A 165 8.36 24.45 18.34
CA ARG A 165 8.48 25.82 18.87
C ARG A 165 9.57 26.62 18.16
N ASP A 166 10.74 26.03 17.97
CA ASP A 166 11.87 26.67 17.28
C ASP A 166 11.52 27.02 15.82
N SER A 167 10.71 26.17 15.16
CA SER A 167 10.23 26.46 13.81
C SER A 167 9.19 27.59 13.72
N LEU A 168 8.65 28.05 14.86
CA LEU A 168 7.77 29.21 14.91
C LEU A 168 8.56 30.52 15.04
N ILE A 169 9.82 30.48 15.50
CA ILE A 169 10.67 31.66 15.64
C ILE A 169 11.00 32.20 14.23
N SER A 170 10.21 33.17 13.79
CA SER A 170 10.27 33.77 12.46
C SER A 170 9.53 35.12 12.48
N ASP A 171 9.84 36.01 11.54
CA ASP A 171 9.20 37.33 11.41
C ASP A 171 7.66 37.24 11.24
N ASP A 172 7.15 36.08 10.80
CA ASP A 172 5.73 35.84 10.52
C ASP A 172 4.91 35.41 11.75
N PHE A 173 5.55 35.16 12.91
CA PHE A 173 4.89 34.73 14.15
C PHE A 173 5.23 35.68 15.32
N PRO A 174 4.24 36.40 15.88
CA PRO A 174 4.48 37.33 16.98
C PRO A 174 5.04 36.65 18.25
N ASP A 175 6.09 37.24 18.84
CA ASP A 175 6.71 36.74 20.08
C ASP A 175 5.71 36.64 21.24
N ASP A 176 4.76 37.58 21.33
CA ASP A 176 3.71 37.57 22.36
C ASP A 176 2.84 36.29 22.32
N LEU A 177 2.62 35.73 21.12
CA LEU A 177 1.87 34.49 20.96
C LEU A 177 2.69 33.25 21.31
N LEU A 178 4.02 33.34 21.30
CA LEU A 178 4.90 32.22 21.65
C LEU A 178 4.81 31.91 23.14
N HIS A 179 4.63 32.94 23.97
CA HIS A 179 4.45 32.83 25.42
C HIS A 179 3.23 31.99 25.83
N TYR A 180 2.23 31.86 24.96
CA TYR A 180 1.09 30.97 25.18
C TYR A 180 1.53 29.52 25.49
N PHE A 181 2.62 29.06 24.87
CA PHE A 181 3.12 27.69 25.02
C PHE A 181 4.14 27.53 26.15
N ASP A 182 4.46 28.58 26.91
CA ASP A 182 5.43 28.49 28.01
C ASP A 182 4.88 27.73 29.25
N SER A 183 3.58 27.43 29.24
CA SER A 183 2.89 26.61 30.25
C SER A 183 3.18 25.11 30.09
N TYR A 184 2.95 24.33 31.15
CA TYR A 184 3.16 22.88 31.16
C TYR A 184 2.35 22.10 30.10
N GLY A 185 1.22 22.66 29.62
CA GLY A 185 0.42 22.06 28.56
C GLY A 185 0.88 22.41 27.13
N GLY A 186 1.80 23.37 26.98
CA GLY A 186 2.33 23.79 25.68
C GLY A 186 2.94 22.66 24.85
N PRO A 187 3.76 21.75 25.43
CA PRO A 187 4.31 20.60 24.72
C PRO A 187 3.25 19.71 24.09
N ASP A 188 2.12 19.50 24.76
CA ASP A 188 1.05 18.63 24.28
C ASP A 188 0.39 19.18 23.01
N LEU A 189 0.26 20.50 22.91
CA LEU A 189 -0.31 21.17 21.74
C LEU A 189 0.69 21.15 20.58
N LEU A 190 1.93 21.60 20.81
CA LEU A 190 2.93 21.71 19.75
C LEU A 190 3.36 20.34 19.19
N TYR A 191 3.37 19.30 20.02
CA TYR A 191 3.69 17.94 19.59
C TYR A 191 2.75 17.40 18.49
N GLU A 192 1.48 17.80 18.50
CA GLU A 192 0.49 17.37 17.50
C GLU A 192 0.73 18.02 16.13
N LEU A 193 1.41 19.17 16.09
CA LEU A 193 1.75 19.89 14.85
C LEU A 193 3.00 19.36 14.15
N ARG A 194 3.68 18.33 14.69
CA ARG A 194 4.99 17.85 14.21
C ARG A 194 5.04 17.46 12.73
N PHE A 195 3.93 17.01 12.15
CA PHE A 195 3.86 16.54 10.76
C PHE A 195 3.63 17.65 9.72
N LEU A 196 3.36 18.87 10.19
CA LEU A 196 3.19 20.06 9.37
C LEU A 196 4.56 20.68 9.03
N ASN A 197 4.64 21.38 7.89
CA ASN A 197 5.81 22.20 7.56
C ASN A 197 5.81 23.54 8.34
N ALA A 198 6.92 24.28 8.32
CA ALA A 198 7.06 25.52 9.10
C ALA A 198 5.94 26.55 8.84
N ARG A 199 5.60 26.81 7.57
CA ARG A 199 4.51 27.74 7.22
C ARG A 199 3.14 27.26 7.73
N GLN A 200 2.86 25.97 7.61
CA GLN A 200 1.63 25.39 8.15
C GLN A 200 1.57 25.43 9.68
N ARG A 201 2.71 25.24 10.36
CA ARG A 201 2.80 25.35 11.83
C ARG A 201 2.42 26.77 12.28
N ILE A 202 2.91 27.82 11.63
CA ILE A 202 2.55 29.21 11.96
C ILE A 202 1.04 29.43 11.91
N VAL A 203 0.39 29.03 10.81
CA VAL A 203 -1.06 29.20 10.64
C VAL A 203 -1.83 28.33 11.64
N ALA A 204 -1.45 27.07 11.81
CA ALA A 204 -2.11 26.14 12.74
C ALA A 204 -2.00 26.59 14.20
N THR A 205 -0.87 27.14 14.59
CA THR A 205 -0.61 27.66 15.94
C THR A 205 -1.47 28.90 16.22
N LYS A 206 -1.55 29.85 15.29
CA LYS A 206 -2.45 31.03 15.42
C LYS A 206 -3.90 30.58 15.64
N HIS A 207 -4.38 29.68 14.77
CA HIS A 207 -5.74 29.14 14.89
C HIS A 207 -5.98 28.39 16.22
N THR A 208 -4.98 27.63 16.69
CA THR A 208 -5.03 26.90 17.97
C THR A 208 -5.19 27.85 19.15
N ILE A 209 -4.48 28.98 19.16
CA ILE A 209 -4.59 30.01 20.21
C ILE A 209 -5.95 30.70 20.12
N GLU A 210 -6.35 31.15 18.93
CA GLU A 210 -7.60 31.88 18.69
C GLU A 210 -8.84 31.07 19.10
N ARG A 211 -8.88 29.77 18.72
CA ARG A 211 -9.98 28.87 19.04
C ARG A 211 -9.80 28.11 20.37
N ARG A 212 -8.71 28.35 21.09
CA ARG A 212 -8.35 27.68 22.36
C ARG A 212 -8.48 26.16 22.27
N LEU A 213 -7.88 25.58 21.23
CA LEU A 213 -7.97 24.15 20.99
C LEU A 213 -7.18 23.34 22.03
N GLU A 214 -7.77 22.25 22.49
CA GLU A 214 -7.08 21.21 23.27
C GLU A 214 -6.29 20.27 22.35
N SER A 215 -5.37 19.46 22.90
CA SER A 215 -4.48 18.59 22.13
C SER A 215 -5.20 17.68 21.13
N LYS A 216 -6.40 17.20 21.46
CA LYS A 216 -7.22 16.41 20.53
C LYS A 216 -7.67 17.23 19.32
N GLY A 217 -8.12 18.48 19.53
CA GLY A 217 -8.51 19.39 18.47
C GLY A 217 -7.32 19.82 17.61
N VAL A 218 -6.16 20.07 18.23
CA VAL A 218 -4.91 20.39 17.51
C VAL A 218 -4.48 19.21 16.61
N ARG A 219 -4.62 17.97 17.09
CA ARG A 219 -4.36 16.77 16.29
C ARG A 219 -5.31 16.65 15.10
N GLU A 220 -6.60 16.91 15.29
CA GLU A 220 -7.60 16.91 14.23
C GLU A 220 -7.29 17.98 13.17
N LEU A 221 -6.95 19.19 13.61
CA LEU A 221 -6.52 20.28 12.74
C LEU A 221 -5.28 19.91 11.93
N ALA A 222 -4.22 19.41 12.58
CA ALA A 222 -2.98 19.03 11.92
C ALA A 222 -3.20 17.93 10.87
N ARG A 223 -4.04 16.94 11.19
CA ARG A 223 -4.42 15.89 10.21
C ARG A 223 -5.17 16.49 9.04
N SER A 224 -6.13 17.38 9.29
CA SER A 224 -6.95 18.01 8.25
C SER A 224 -6.10 18.85 7.30
N MET A 225 -5.19 19.68 7.83
CA MET A 225 -4.24 20.46 7.02
C MET A 225 -3.25 19.61 6.22
N LYS A 226 -2.92 18.41 6.72
CA LYS A 226 -2.03 17.47 6.01
C LYS A 226 -2.75 16.71 4.90
N ASP A 227 -4.00 16.32 5.14
CA ASP A 227 -4.85 15.57 4.23
C ASP A 227 -5.36 16.46 3.08
N PHE A 228 -5.69 17.73 3.35
CA PHE A 228 -6.33 18.65 2.40
C PHE A 228 -5.68 18.68 1.00
N PRO A 229 -4.34 18.83 0.84
CA PRO A 229 -3.73 18.87 -0.50
C PRO A 229 -3.85 17.55 -1.28
N GLN A 230 -4.04 16.42 -0.59
CA GLN A 230 -4.18 15.09 -1.21
C GLN A 230 -5.59 14.85 -1.75
N ARG A 231 -6.56 15.68 -1.36
CA ARG A 231 -7.99 15.61 -1.75
C ARG A 231 -8.32 16.47 -2.97
N ARG A 232 -7.31 16.91 -3.70
CA ARG A 232 -7.50 17.76 -4.87
C ARG A 232 -8.33 17.02 -5.93
N GLY A 233 -9.45 17.64 -6.33
CA GLY A 233 -10.39 17.08 -7.28
C GLY A 233 -11.57 16.34 -6.65
N ASP A 234 -11.64 16.26 -5.32
CA ASP A 234 -12.85 15.87 -4.62
C ASP A 234 -13.88 17.01 -4.68
N GLU A 235 -15.17 16.67 -4.64
CA GLU A 235 -16.24 17.67 -4.79
C GLU A 235 -16.25 18.69 -3.65
N GLY A 236 -16.37 19.97 -4.01
CA GLY A 236 -16.36 21.08 -3.06
C GLY A 236 -14.97 21.51 -2.60
N TRP A 237 -13.90 20.78 -2.95
CA TRP A 237 -12.52 21.09 -2.56
C TRP A 237 -12.08 22.50 -2.97
N ASP A 238 -12.42 22.94 -4.19
CA ASP A 238 -12.01 24.24 -4.74
C ASP A 238 -12.60 25.45 -3.98
N ALA A 239 -13.64 25.24 -3.16
CA ALA A 239 -14.26 26.30 -2.38
C ALA A 239 -13.48 26.66 -1.10
N PHE A 240 -12.56 25.80 -0.65
CA PHE A 240 -11.83 25.93 0.62
C PHE A 240 -10.36 26.31 0.38
N ASP A 241 -9.81 27.20 1.22
CA ASP A 241 -8.41 27.62 1.08
C ASP A 241 -7.44 26.71 1.84
N ARG A 242 -6.47 26.13 1.11
CA ARG A 242 -5.35 25.35 1.67
C ARG A 242 -4.46 26.12 2.65
N HIS A 243 -4.49 27.45 2.63
CA HIS A 243 -3.68 28.32 3.48
C HIS A 243 -4.41 28.74 4.75
N SER A 244 -5.72 28.48 4.85
CA SER A 244 -6.53 28.66 6.04
C SER A 244 -6.57 27.36 6.85
N ALA A 245 -6.21 27.45 8.14
CA ALA A 245 -6.29 26.33 9.06
C ALA A 245 -7.76 25.92 9.30
N GLY A 246 -8.63 26.93 9.47
CA GLY A 246 -10.07 26.72 9.65
C GLY A 246 -10.73 26.06 8.45
N ASP A 247 -10.44 26.51 7.23
CA ASP A 247 -10.99 25.91 6.01
C ASP A 247 -10.51 24.47 5.78
N CYS A 248 -9.24 24.16 6.07
CA CYS A 248 -8.75 22.78 5.99
C CYS A 248 -9.54 21.85 6.94
N LEU A 249 -9.83 22.31 8.16
CA LEU A 249 -10.64 21.56 9.13
C LEU A 249 -12.12 21.53 8.75
N ALA A 250 -12.66 22.63 8.25
CA ALA A 250 -14.04 22.74 7.75
C ALA A 250 -14.25 21.73 6.61
N TYR A 251 -13.31 21.64 5.67
CA TYR A 251 -13.38 20.70 4.56
C TYR A 251 -13.37 19.24 5.01
N ALA A 252 -12.58 18.90 6.04
CA ALA A 252 -12.57 17.56 6.61
C ALA A 252 -13.97 17.16 7.15
N ARG A 253 -14.65 18.09 7.84
CA ARG A 253 -16.02 17.91 8.36
C ARG A 253 -17.06 17.90 7.25
N PHE A 254 -16.90 18.76 6.25
CA PHE A 254 -17.72 18.78 5.04
C PHE A 254 -17.69 17.43 4.33
N ARG A 255 -16.51 16.82 4.17
CA ARG A 255 -16.38 15.47 3.58
C ARG A 255 -17.08 14.41 4.43
N LEU A 256 -16.91 14.42 5.75
CA LEU A 256 -17.59 13.48 6.65
C LEU A 256 -19.12 13.56 6.52
N SER A 257 -19.69 14.77 6.35
CA SER A 257 -21.12 14.94 6.15
C SER A 257 -21.64 14.22 4.89
N ARG A 258 -20.82 14.12 3.84
CA ARG A 258 -21.18 13.46 2.58
C ARG A 258 -21.10 11.95 2.66
N GLU A 259 -20.20 11.44 3.50
CA GLU A 259 -20.07 10.01 3.83
C GLU A 259 -21.19 9.55 4.76
N ALA A 260 -21.89 10.48 5.44
CA ALA A 260 -23.01 10.17 6.31
C ALA A 260 -24.22 9.63 5.53
N ILE A 261 -24.69 8.45 5.95
CA ILE A 261 -25.83 7.74 5.35
C ILE A 261 -27.16 8.42 5.74
N ALA A 262 -27.28 8.84 7.00
CA ALA A 262 -28.48 9.50 7.52
C ALA A 262 -28.35 11.03 7.45
N ASN A 263 -29.45 11.72 7.14
CA ASN A 263 -29.50 13.19 7.17
C ASN A 263 -29.29 13.76 8.59
N GLU A 264 -29.68 12.98 9.60
CA GLU A 264 -29.52 13.29 11.03
C GLU A 264 -28.04 13.44 11.44
N ASP A 265 -27.13 12.71 10.76
CA ASP A 265 -25.69 12.81 10.99
C ASP A 265 -25.03 13.84 10.06
N ARG A 266 -25.64 14.11 8.91
CA ARG A 266 -25.13 15.03 7.88
C ARG A 266 -25.16 16.48 8.32
N ILE A 267 -26.30 16.96 8.81
CA ILE A 267 -26.47 18.37 9.21
C ILE A 267 -25.52 18.75 10.36
N PRO A 268 -25.41 17.96 11.45
CA PRO A 268 -24.48 18.29 12.54
C PRO A 268 -23.00 18.31 12.12
N GLU A 269 -22.59 17.52 11.13
CA GLU A 269 -21.22 17.60 10.58
C GLU A 269 -21.02 18.88 9.75
N LEU A 270 -22.03 19.30 8.99
CA LEU A 270 -21.99 20.58 8.25
C LEU A 270 -22.02 21.80 9.19
N GLU A 271 -22.81 21.76 10.26
CA GLU A 271 -22.79 22.81 11.30
C GLU A 271 -21.42 22.90 11.97
N ARG A 272 -20.82 21.76 12.31
CA ARG A 272 -19.44 21.71 12.80
C ARG A 272 -18.44 22.20 11.76
N SER A 273 -18.68 22.03 10.47
CA SER A 273 -17.86 22.61 9.40
C SER A 273 -17.97 24.14 9.41
N LEU A 274 -19.19 24.66 9.54
CA LEU A 274 -19.48 26.10 9.58
C LEU A 274 -18.85 26.81 10.79
N ASP A 275 -18.76 26.13 11.94
CA ASP A 275 -18.15 26.69 13.16
C ASP A 275 -16.66 27.08 12.99
N VAL A 276 -15.95 26.37 12.13
CA VAL A 276 -14.48 26.46 11.98
C VAL A 276 -14.04 27.12 10.68
N VAL A 277 -14.95 27.32 9.73
CA VAL A 277 -14.66 27.96 8.43
C VAL A 277 -14.16 29.40 8.60
N GLU A 278 -13.21 29.81 7.76
CA GLU A 278 -12.60 31.14 7.81
C GLU A 278 -12.86 31.96 6.55
N THR A 279 -12.95 31.33 5.38
CA THR A 279 -13.20 32.05 4.12
C THR A 279 -14.68 32.11 3.76
N GLU A 280 -15.08 33.20 3.12
CA GLU A 280 -16.47 33.41 2.68
C GLU A 280 -16.88 32.41 1.58
N SER A 281 -15.94 32.04 0.71
CA SER A 281 -16.14 31.00 -0.33
C SER A 281 -16.49 29.65 0.30
N ALA A 282 -15.70 29.23 1.29
CA ALA A 282 -15.94 27.98 2.00
C ALA A 282 -17.25 28.03 2.79
N ARG A 283 -17.53 29.15 3.48
CA ARG A 283 -18.79 29.36 4.21
C ARG A 283 -20.00 29.19 3.29
N ALA A 284 -20.01 29.89 2.15
CA ALA A 284 -21.11 29.81 1.18
C ALA A 284 -21.31 28.38 0.67
N ARG A 285 -20.22 27.62 0.42
CA ARG A 285 -20.32 26.22 -0.01
C ARG A 285 -20.93 25.31 1.06
N VAL A 286 -20.58 25.51 2.33
CA VAL A 286 -21.14 24.75 3.46
C VAL A 286 -22.62 25.10 3.67
N GLU A 287 -22.98 26.38 3.66
CA GLU A 287 -24.37 26.83 3.82
C GLU A 287 -25.28 26.29 2.71
N LEU A 288 -24.79 26.31 1.46
CA LEU A 288 -25.50 25.71 0.32
C LEU A 288 -25.75 24.20 0.54
N GLU A 289 -24.77 23.48 1.08
CA GLU A 289 -24.91 22.05 1.35
C GLU A 289 -25.87 21.78 2.51
N ILE A 290 -25.90 22.65 3.53
CA ILE A 290 -26.91 22.60 4.61
C ILE A 290 -28.31 22.78 4.04
N GLU A 291 -28.52 23.79 3.18
CA GLU A 291 -29.81 24.03 2.54
C GLU A 291 -30.24 22.82 1.70
N ARG A 292 -29.33 22.24 0.91
CA ARG A 292 -29.57 21.00 0.14
C ARG A 292 -29.92 19.83 1.06
N ALA A 293 -29.22 19.65 2.17
CA ALA A 293 -29.49 18.59 3.13
C ALA A 293 -30.87 18.74 3.79
N ILE A 294 -31.28 19.97 4.13
CA ILE A 294 -32.60 20.28 4.71
C ILE A 294 -33.71 20.00 3.69
N LYS A 295 -33.59 20.50 2.45
CA LYS A 295 -34.57 20.24 1.37
C LYS A 295 -34.74 18.75 1.10
N LYS A 296 -33.62 18.03 1.04
CA LYS A 296 -33.62 16.57 0.89
C LYS A 296 -34.30 15.85 2.06
N ALA A 297 -34.08 16.30 3.29
CA ALA A 297 -34.76 15.76 4.46
C ALA A 297 -36.27 16.06 4.46
N ALA A 298 -36.68 17.20 3.89
CA ALA A 298 -38.09 17.57 3.70
C ALA A 298 -38.77 16.84 2.52
N GLY A 299 -38.03 16.05 1.73
CA GLY A 299 -38.55 15.30 0.58
C GLY A 299 -38.78 16.16 -0.67
N GLU A 300 -38.16 17.34 -0.75
CA GLU A 300 -38.21 18.20 -1.93
C GLU A 300 -37.23 17.69 -3.01
N GLU A 301 -37.63 17.76 -4.29
CA GLU A 301 -36.72 17.49 -5.42
C GLU A 301 -35.63 18.57 -5.46
N VAL A 302 -34.41 18.19 -5.10
CA VAL A 302 -33.25 19.07 -5.23
C VAL A 302 -32.73 18.95 -6.66
N GLU A 303 -32.87 20.01 -7.45
CA GLU A 303 -32.27 20.12 -8.78
C GLU A 303 -30.73 20.06 -8.62
N GLU A 304 -30.14 18.89 -8.87
CA GLU A 304 -28.68 18.68 -8.86
C GLU A 304 -28.05 19.34 -10.10
N LEU A 305 -28.09 20.67 -10.18
CA LEU A 305 -27.61 21.43 -11.34
C LEU A 305 -26.09 21.37 -11.57
N GLU A 306 -25.31 20.79 -10.64
CA GLU A 306 -23.84 20.77 -10.68
C GLU A 306 -23.23 19.37 -10.87
N ALA A 307 -24.04 18.30 -10.86
CA ALA A 307 -23.52 16.93 -10.89
C ALA A 307 -22.96 16.48 -12.26
N GLU A 308 -23.23 17.23 -13.34
CA GLU A 308 -22.86 16.80 -14.70
C GLU A 308 -21.42 17.14 -15.12
N ILE A 309 -20.71 18.03 -14.41
CA ILE A 309 -19.41 18.55 -14.88
C ILE A 309 -18.21 17.67 -14.48
N ASP A 310 -18.32 16.82 -13.46
CA ASP A 310 -17.15 16.07 -12.94
C ASP A 310 -17.38 14.56 -12.75
N ALA A 311 -18.31 13.97 -13.52
CA ALA A 311 -18.45 12.52 -13.61
C ALA A 311 -17.27 11.91 -14.38
N ARG A 312 -16.06 11.98 -13.81
CA ARG A 312 -14.93 11.16 -14.25
C ARG A 312 -15.39 9.70 -14.17
N PRO A 313 -15.11 8.88 -15.20
CA PRO A 313 -15.44 7.47 -15.12
C PRO A 313 -14.74 6.89 -13.89
N ALA A 314 -15.51 6.30 -12.98
CA ALA A 314 -14.98 5.65 -11.79
C ALA A 314 -14.16 4.44 -12.22
N VAL A 315 -12.83 4.62 -12.37
CA VAL A 315 -11.90 3.52 -12.65
C VAL A 315 -11.64 2.82 -11.31
N PRO A 316 -12.04 1.55 -11.13
CA PRO A 316 -11.76 0.83 -9.90
C PRO A 316 -10.25 0.61 -9.79
N VAL A 317 -9.64 1.12 -8.72
CA VAL A 317 -8.27 0.79 -8.36
C VAL A 317 -8.32 -0.39 -7.40
N VAL A 318 -7.87 -1.56 -7.87
CA VAL A 318 -7.84 -2.80 -7.10
C VAL A 318 -6.40 -3.06 -6.64
N ARG A 319 -6.24 -3.47 -5.38
CA ARG A 319 -4.97 -3.96 -4.85
C ARG A 319 -4.92 -5.47 -5.04
N LEU A 320 -3.96 -5.95 -5.82
CA LEU A 320 -3.71 -7.39 -5.98
C LEU A 320 -3.43 -8.03 -4.62
N MET A 321 -4.13 -9.12 -4.31
CA MET A 321 -3.90 -9.92 -3.11
C MET A 321 -3.22 -11.24 -3.47
N TYR A 322 -2.24 -11.66 -2.66
CA TYR A 322 -1.66 -12.99 -2.79
C TYR A 322 -2.75 -14.05 -2.62
N GLY A 323 -2.80 -15.03 -3.53
CA GLY A 323 -3.81 -16.09 -3.51
C GLY A 323 -5.09 -15.81 -4.30
N GLU A 324 -5.29 -14.61 -4.87
CA GLU A 324 -6.43 -14.36 -5.78
C GLU A 324 -6.43 -15.26 -7.02
N ILE A 325 -5.25 -15.76 -7.43
CA ILE A 325 -5.13 -16.78 -8.47
C ILE A 325 -4.92 -18.15 -7.80
N SER A 326 -6.00 -18.91 -7.65
CA SER A 326 -5.98 -20.31 -7.21
C SER A 326 -5.19 -20.57 -5.91
N GLU A 327 -5.29 -19.67 -4.92
CA GLU A 327 -4.55 -19.73 -3.63
C GLU A 327 -3.02 -19.71 -3.76
N ALA A 328 -2.48 -19.58 -4.98
CA ALA A 328 -1.06 -19.60 -5.23
C ALA A 328 -0.45 -18.21 -4.92
N SER A 329 0.57 -18.19 -4.07
CA SER A 329 1.36 -16.98 -3.80
C SER A 329 2.15 -16.52 -5.04
N ILE A 330 2.42 -17.43 -5.98
CA ILE A 330 3.19 -17.17 -7.20
C ILE A 330 2.55 -17.96 -8.35
N VAL A 331 2.43 -17.33 -9.52
CA VAL A 331 2.05 -17.98 -10.78
C VAL A 331 3.17 -17.82 -11.80
N LEU A 332 3.30 -18.80 -12.69
CA LEU A 332 4.31 -18.84 -13.75
C LEU A 332 3.64 -18.85 -15.12
N LEU A 333 4.13 -17.99 -16.00
CA LEU A 333 3.77 -17.96 -17.42
C LEU A 333 4.81 -18.76 -18.21
N LEU A 334 4.39 -19.89 -18.80
CA LEU A 334 5.27 -20.81 -19.52
C LEU A 334 4.87 -20.97 -21.00
N PRO A 335 5.82 -21.07 -21.94
CA PRO A 335 5.50 -21.25 -23.35
C PRO A 335 4.97 -22.66 -23.63
N VAL A 336 3.93 -22.74 -24.46
CA VAL A 336 3.28 -23.99 -24.85
C VAL A 336 3.68 -24.39 -26.27
N VAL A 337 4.02 -25.66 -26.44
CA VAL A 337 4.31 -26.34 -27.70
C VAL A 337 3.30 -27.46 -27.87
N LYS A 338 2.80 -27.71 -29.09
CA LYS A 338 1.92 -28.85 -29.35
C LYS A 338 2.72 -30.11 -29.64
N GLU A 339 2.11 -31.27 -29.42
CA GLU A 339 2.69 -32.55 -29.81
C GLU A 339 3.13 -32.63 -31.28
N THR A 340 2.50 -31.86 -32.19
CA THR A 340 2.80 -31.87 -33.63
C THR A 340 3.92 -30.91 -34.05
N ASP A 341 4.41 -30.05 -33.15
CA ASP A 341 5.35 -28.99 -33.51
C ASP A 341 6.82 -29.48 -33.57
N GLY A 342 7.08 -30.70 -33.08
CA GLY A 342 8.38 -31.37 -33.11
C GLY A 342 9.39 -30.80 -32.11
N VAL A 343 10.57 -31.44 -32.01
CA VAL A 343 11.59 -31.09 -31.01
C VAL A 343 12.22 -29.73 -31.27
N LYS A 344 12.26 -29.29 -32.54
CA LYS A 344 12.73 -27.94 -32.89
C LYS A 344 11.91 -26.84 -32.20
N ALA A 345 10.61 -27.03 -32.03
CA ALA A 345 9.77 -26.06 -31.35
C ALA A 345 10.05 -25.98 -29.84
N VAL A 346 10.42 -27.10 -29.21
CA VAL A 346 10.86 -27.16 -27.81
C VAL A 346 12.12 -26.33 -27.58
N ASP A 347 13.10 -26.46 -28.47
CA ASP A 347 14.34 -25.66 -28.40
C ASP A 347 14.08 -24.18 -28.75
N LEU A 348 13.16 -23.90 -29.68
CA LEU A 348 12.79 -22.55 -30.11
C LEU A 348 11.81 -21.83 -29.19
N ALA A 349 11.21 -22.48 -28.19
CA ALA A 349 10.33 -21.80 -27.24
C ALA A 349 11.09 -20.66 -26.51
N PRO A 350 10.43 -19.56 -26.15
CA PRO A 350 11.08 -18.44 -25.49
C PRO A 350 11.64 -18.83 -24.12
N ARG A 351 12.63 -18.07 -23.66
CA ARG A 351 13.24 -18.16 -22.33
C ARG A 351 12.81 -16.95 -21.53
N ARG A 352 12.60 -17.16 -20.23
CA ARG A 352 12.37 -16.09 -19.28
C ARG A 352 13.69 -15.38 -19.01
N SER A 353 13.74 -14.07 -19.23
CA SER A 353 14.93 -13.26 -18.96
C SER A 353 14.84 -12.54 -17.62
N GLN A 354 13.64 -12.07 -17.26
CA GLN A 354 13.38 -11.35 -16.03
C GLN A 354 11.93 -11.54 -15.58
N THR A 355 11.69 -11.44 -14.28
CA THR A 355 10.34 -11.20 -13.78
C THR A 355 10.31 -10.11 -12.76
N ASP A 356 9.35 -9.21 -12.96
CA ASP A 356 8.96 -8.24 -11.96
C ASP A 356 8.41 -8.97 -10.73
N ALA A 357 9.04 -8.73 -9.58
CA ALA A 357 8.65 -9.32 -8.31
C ALA A 357 7.33 -8.75 -7.77
N ASP A 358 6.90 -7.57 -8.24
CA ASP A 358 5.74 -6.88 -7.72
C ASP A 358 4.45 -7.25 -8.47
N LEU A 359 4.43 -7.03 -9.79
CA LEU A 359 3.25 -7.26 -10.64
C LEU A 359 3.29 -8.60 -11.40
N GLY A 360 4.36 -9.38 -11.28
CA GLY A 360 4.49 -10.67 -11.96
C GLY A 360 4.68 -10.54 -13.48
N ILE A 361 5.18 -9.41 -13.97
CA ILE A 361 5.45 -9.17 -15.39
C ILE A 361 6.62 -10.05 -15.84
N VAL A 362 6.42 -10.82 -16.92
CA VAL A 362 7.43 -11.72 -17.47
C VAL A 362 8.00 -11.16 -18.77
N GLU A 363 9.32 -10.97 -18.81
CA GLU A 363 10.03 -10.63 -20.04
C GLU A 363 10.60 -11.89 -20.71
N VAL A 364 10.47 -11.94 -22.03
CA VAL A 364 10.87 -13.09 -22.86
C VAL A 364 11.75 -12.64 -24.02
N ASP A 365 12.68 -13.51 -24.41
CA ASP A 365 13.66 -13.24 -25.46
C ASP A 365 13.05 -13.10 -26.87
N LYS A 366 11.88 -13.69 -27.11
CA LYS A 366 11.18 -13.65 -28.42
C LYS A 366 9.67 -13.85 -28.26
N GLY A 367 8.92 -13.42 -29.28
CA GLY A 367 7.47 -13.61 -29.34
C GLY A 367 7.07 -15.08 -29.48
N TRP A 368 5.92 -15.44 -28.89
CA TRP A 368 5.40 -16.80 -28.91
C TRP A 368 3.86 -16.83 -28.89
N ALA A 369 3.26 -17.83 -29.53
CA ALA A 369 1.84 -17.85 -29.82
C ALA A 369 0.95 -18.41 -28.69
N ARG A 370 1.46 -19.35 -27.88
CA ARG A 370 0.67 -20.08 -26.88
C ARG A 370 1.38 -20.07 -25.53
N TRP A 371 0.65 -19.76 -24.48
CA TRP A 371 1.17 -19.69 -23.12
C TRP A 371 0.24 -20.41 -22.15
N ALA A 372 0.81 -21.00 -21.11
CA ALA A 372 0.08 -21.58 -19.99
C ALA A 372 0.46 -20.82 -18.71
N VAL A 373 -0.55 -20.54 -17.87
CA VAL A 373 -0.35 -20.00 -16.53
C VAL A 373 -0.51 -21.16 -15.55
N LEU A 374 0.55 -21.50 -14.83
CA LEU A 374 0.55 -22.56 -13.84
C LEU A 374 0.89 -21.99 -12.45
N PRO A 375 0.38 -22.58 -11.36
CA PRO A 375 0.84 -22.26 -10.03
C PRO A 375 2.35 -22.51 -9.88
N GLY A 376 3.01 -21.72 -9.02
CA GLY A 376 4.42 -21.84 -8.68
C GLY A 376 4.73 -23.05 -7.78
N TRP A 377 4.27 -24.25 -8.14
CA TRP A 377 4.61 -25.47 -7.44
C TRP A 377 6.13 -25.69 -7.44
N ALA A 378 6.66 -26.26 -6.36
CA ALA A 378 8.09 -26.44 -6.20
C ALA A 378 8.80 -27.11 -7.40
N PRO A 379 8.25 -28.17 -8.04
CA PRO A 379 8.88 -28.77 -9.21
C PRO A 379 8.94 -27.82 -10.40
N VAL A 380 7.88 -27.05 -10.66
CA VAL A 380 7.80 -26.10 -11.78
C VAL A 380 8.72 -24.91 -11.54
N MET A 381 8.76 -24.39 -10.31
CA MET A 381 9.65 -23.29 -9.92
C MET A 381 11.13 -23.67 -10.06
N ALA A 382 11.50 -24.91 -9.75
CA ALA A 382 12.89 -25.38 -9.85
C ALA A 382 13.45 -25.33 -11.28
N VAL A 383 12.58 -25.27 -12.29
CA VAL A 383 12.95 -25.29 -13.71
C VAL A 383 12.39 -24.10 -14.48
N ALA A 384 11.88 -23.07 -13.81
CA ALA A 384 11.07 -22.01 -14.43
C ALA A 384 11.74 -21.28 -15.61
N ASP A 385 13.06 -21.11 -15.59
CA ASP A 385 13.80 -20.41 -16.65
C ASP A 385 13.96 -21.25 -17.94
N GLU A 386 13.89 -22.58 -17.80
CA GLU A 386 14.10 -23.56 -18.85
C GLU A 386 12.83 -24.35 -19.20
N ALA A 387 11.76 -24.15 -18.43
CA ALA A 387 10.52 -24.89 -18.56
C ALA A 387 9.82 -24.59 -19.88
N VAL A 388 9.37 -25.67 -20.53
CA VAL A 388 8.44 -25.63 -21.66
C VAL A 388 7.25 -26.52 -21.32
N VAL A 389 6.07 -26.13 -21.78
CA VAL A 389 4.86 -26.93 -21.64
C VAL A 389 4.54 -27.59 -22.97
N ILE A 390 4.37 -28.91 -22.95
CA ILE A 390 3.96 -29.68 -24.12
C ILE A 390 2.51 -30.09 -23.95
N GLU A 391 1.65 -29.65 -24.86
CA GLU A 391 0.25 -30.05 -24.91
C GLU A 391 0.13 -31.37 -25.67
N LEU A 392 -0.29 -32.42 -24.95
CA LEU A 392 -0.63 -33.72 -25.53
C LEU A 392 -2.15 -33.83 -25.64
N ALA A 393 -2.63 -34.29 -26.80
CA ALA A 393 -4.06 -34.37 -27.06
C ALA A 393 -4.75 -35.51 -26.30
N ASP A 394 -4.00 -36.57 -25.96
CA ASP A 394 -4.49 -37.77 -25.30
C ASP A 394 -3.52 -38.20 -24.18
N GLY A 395 -3.95 -38.09 -22.93
CA GLY A 395 -3.18 -38.47 -21.74
C GLY A 395 -2.85 -39.96 -21.66
N ARG A 396 -3.49 -40.81 -22.46
CA ARG A 396 -3.17 -42.25 -22.56
C ARG A 396 -1.79 -42.52 -23.16
N VAL A 397 -1.20 -41.55 -23.84
CA VAL A 397 0.17 -41.67 -24.39
C VAL A 397 1.25 -41.57 -23.31
N LEU A 398 0.90 -41.19 -22.08
CA LEU A 398 1.84 -41.15 -20.97
C LEU A 398 2.27 -42.58 -20.57
N PRO A 399 3.55 -42.79 -20.20
CA PRO A 399 4.09 -44.13 -19.97
C PRO A 399 3.67 -44.76 -18.62
N TRP A 400 2.68 -44.19 -17.94
CA TRP A 400 2.07 -44.77 -16.74
C TRP A 400 0.54 -44.83 -16.87
N ARG A 401 -0.03 -45.91 -16.33
CA ARG A 401 -1.43 -46.26 -16.50
C ARG A 401 -2.33 -45.43 -15.57
N SER A 402 -2.77 -44.27 -16.05
CA SER A 402 -4.03 -43.64 -15.63
C SER A 402 -4.71 -43.13 -16.89
N ALA A 403 -5.38 -44.05 -17.59
CA ALA A 403 -5.81 -43.93 -18.98
C ALA A 403 -7.13 -43.14 -19.13
N GLU A 404 -7.13 -41.87 -18.77
CA GLU A 404 -8.23 -40.97 -19.15
C GLU A 404 -7.90 -40.35 -20.52
N ASN A 405 -8.87 -40.37 -21.44
CA ASN A 405 -8.75 -39.73 -22.76
C ASN A 405 -9.00 -38.23 -22.59
N GLU A 406 -8.01 -37.54 -22.05
CA GLU A 406 -8.06 -36.11 -21.80
C GLU A 406 -6.78 -35.43 -22.30
N ARG A 407 -6.87 -34.12 -22.55
CA ARG A 407 -5.70 -33.33 -22.88
C ARG A 407 -4.87 -33.11 -21.63
N VAL A 408 -3.56 -33.22 -21.75
CA VAL A 408 -2.63 -33.02 -20.62
C VAL A 408 -1.53 -32.04 -21.00
N LEU A 409 -1.11 -31.26 -20.02
CA LEU A 409 0.06 -30.39 -20.14
C LEU A 409 1.25 -31.07 -19.46
N VAL A 410 2.33 -31.27 -20.21
CA VAL A 410 3.57 -31.84 -19.70
C VAL A 410 4.58 -30.70 -19.55
N VAL A 411 4.91 -30.36 -18.30
CA VAL A 411 5.97 -29.40 -17.98
C VAL A 411 7.30 -30.14 -18.05
N ALA A 412 8.22 -29.66 -18.87
CA ALA A 412 9.52 -30.29 -19.09
C ALA A 412 10.67 -29.28 -19.01
N ASP A 413 11.80 -29.71 -18.44
CA ASP A 413 13.06 -28.98 -18.40
C ASP A 413 13.91 -29.33 -19.63
N ARG A 414 13.99 -28.40 -20.58
CA ARG A 414 14.77 -28.61 -21.82
C ARG A 414 16.28 -28.47 -21.64
N LYS A 415 16.76 -28.06 -20.47
CA LYS A 415 18.19 -28.05 -20.14
C LYS A 415 18.68 -29.46 -19.82
N ARG A 416 17.81 -30.32 -19.30
CA ARG A 416 18.12 -31.69 -18.91
C ARG A 416 17.78 -32.66 -20.05
N LYS A 417 18.82 -33.00 -20.83
CA LYS A 417 18.69 -33.84 -22.03
C LYS A 417 19.30 -35.23 -21.88
N GLU A 418 20.18 -35.43 -20.90
CA GLU A 418 20.83 -36.71 -20.63
C GLU A 418 19.82 -37.71 -20.06
N VAL A 419 19.73 -38.89 -20.68
CA VAL A 419 18.78 -39.94 -20.30
C VAL A 419 19.37 -40.80 -19.19
N VAL A 420 18.66 -40.88 -18.06
CA VAL A 420 18.94 -41.80 -16.94
C VAL A 420 17.79 -42.79 -16.77
N ASP A 421 18.06 -43.95 -16.16
CA ASP A 421 17.11 -45.06 -16.06
C ASP A 421 15.75 -44.66 -15.45
N GLU A 422 15.80 -43.91 -14.35
CA GLU A 422 14.62 -43.48 -13.57
C GLU A 422 13.93 -42.22 -14.13
N GLY A 423 14.50 -41.59 -15.15
CA GLY A 423 13.97 -40.34 -15.72
C GLY A 423 12.76 -40.56 -16.64
N ILE A 424 12.04 -39.48 -16.93
CA ILE A 424 10.96 -39.45 -17.93
C ILE A 424 11.29 -38.35 -18.92
N TYR A 425 11.21 -38.64 -20.21
CA TYR A 425 11.73 -37.75 -21.24
C TYR A 425 10.77 -37.55 -22.39
N VAL A 426 10.90 -36.38 -23.00
CA VAL A 426 10.22 -36.01 -24.25
C VAL A 426 11.17 -36.27 -25.41
N LEU A 427 10.66 -36.90 -26.47
CA LEU A 427 11.40 -37.13 -27.72
C LEU A 427 10.47 -37.06 -28.92
N GLU A 428 11.04 -37.04 -30.12
CA GLU A 428 10.26 -37.14 -31.36
C GLU A 428 10.17 -38.59 -31.83
N LYS A 429 8.96 -39.10 -32.03
CA LYS A 429 8.68 -40.36 -32.72
C LYS A 429 7.57 -40.14 -33.74
N GLY A 430 7.80 -40.50 -35.00
CA GLY A 430 6.80 -40.37 -36.07
C GLY A 430 6.34 -38.92 -36.33
N GLY A 431 7.21 -37.93 -36.13
CA GLY A 431 6.89 -36.51 -36.31
C GLY A 431 6.04 -35.91 -35.19
N LYS A 432 5.90 -36.60 -34.06
CA LYS A 432 5.20 -36.13 -32.87
C LYS A 432 6.09 -36.20 -31.64
N LEU A 433 5.89 -35.26 -30.71
CA LEU A 433 6.45 -35.32 -29.38
C LEU A 433 5.73 -36.40 -28.57
N VAL A 434 6.50 -37.32 -28.01
CA VAL A 434 6.02 -38.41 -27.16
C VAL A 434 6.80 -38.41 -25.84
N VAL A 435 6.19 -38.99 -24.80
CA VAL A 435 6.77 -39.11 -23.46
C VAL A 435 7.10 -40.57 -23.19
N GLU A 436 8.35 -40.86 -22.84
CA GLU A 436 8.84 -42.23 -22.58
C GLU A 436 9.69 -42.30 -21.31
N ARG A 437 9.81 -43.50 -20.75
CA ARG A 437 10.70 -43.75 -19.60
C ARG A 437 12.14 -43.87 -20.06
N GLY A 438 13.06 -43.32 -19.28
CA GLY A 438 14.49 -43.34 -19.54
C GLY A 438 15.05 -44.75 -19.69
N LYS A 439 14.64 -45.70 -18.84
CA LYS A 439 14.97 -47.13 -18.99
C LYS A 439 14.74 -47.68 -20.40
N LYS A 440 13.54 -47.43 -20.95
CA LYS A 440 13.16 -47.90 -22.30
C LYS A 440 13.99 -47.20 -23.38
N LEU A 441 14.28 -45.91 -23.18
CA LEU A 441 15.13 -45.15 -24.11
C LEU A 441 16.57 -45.67 -24.10
N LEU A 442 17.13 -46.00 -22.94
CA LEU A 442 18.45 -46.61 -22.83
C LEU A 442 18.51 -48.00 -23.46
N GLU A 443 17.47 -48.83 -23.30
CA GLU A 443 17.32 -50.12 -23.99
C GLU A 443 17.25 -49.94 -25.52
N GLU A 444 16.63 -48.87 -26.01
CA GLU A 444 16.60 -48.48 -27.43
C GLU A 444 17.91 -47.81 -27.91
N GLY A 445 18.91 -47.64 -27.04
CA GLY A 445 20.20 -47.02 -27.36
C GLY A 445 20.17 -45.48 -27.45
N ILE A 446 19.13 -44.84 -26.92
CA ILE A 446 18.93 -43.40 -26.92
C ILE A 446 19.47 -42.81 -25.61
N SER A 447 20.59 -42.09 -25.70
CA SER A 447 21.25 -41.44 -24.55
C SER A 447 20.90 -39.96 -24.37
N GLN A 448 20.27 -39.33 -25.37
CA GLN A 448 19.82 -37.94 -25.32
C GLN A 448 18.38 -37.78 -25.79
N ALA A 449 17.63 -36.95 -25.06
CA ALA A 449 16.24 -36.59 -25.34
C ALA A 449 16.07 -35.07 -25.49
N ALA A 450 14.85 -34.62 -25.79
CA ALA A 450 14.56 -33.20 -25.99
C ALA A 450 14.46 -32.43 -24.66
N ALA A 451 13.83 -33.02 -23.65
CA ALA A 451 13.64 -32.44 -22.33
C ALA A 451 13.26 -33.53 -21.31
N GLU A 452 13.58 -33.30 -20.04
CA GLU A 452 13.13 -34.13 -18.91
C GLU A 452 11.76 -33.66 -18.42
N VAL A 453 10.82 -34.58 -18.23
CA VAL A 453 9.49 -34.27 -17.68
C VAL A 453 9.58 -34.03 -16.18
N VAL A 454 9.03 -32.90 -15.73
CA VAL A 454 9.05 -32.47 -14.33
C VAL A 454 7.67 -32.64 -13.68
N THR A 455 6.60 -32.31 -14.39
CA THR A 455 5.24 -32.37 -13.87
C THR A 455 4.24 -32.56 -15.01
N VAL A 456 3.18 -33.32 -14.77
CA VAL A 456 2.05 -33.45 -15.68
C VAL A 456 0.82 -32.84 -15.04
N VAL A 457 0.14 -31.96 -15.77
CA VAL A 457 -1.06 -31.24 -15.32
C VAL A 457 -2.24 -31.73 -16.14
N ARG A 458 -3.28 -32.17 -15.44
CA ARG A 458 -4.57 -32.57 -16.00
C ARG A 458 -5.56 -31.40 -15.90
N PRO A 459 -6.62 -31.37 -16.72
CA PRO A 459 -7.68 -30.39 -16.59
C PRO A 459 -8.31 -30.45 -15.19
N PRO A 460 -8.81 -29.32 -14.65
CA PRO A 460 -9.58 -29.34 -13.41
C PRO A 460 -10.84 -30.21 -13.59
N LYS A 461 -11.20 -30.97 -12.56
CA LYS A 461 -12.49 -31.67 -12.50
C LYS A 461 -13.52 -30.75 -11.87
N ASP A 462 -14.74 -30.73 -12.42
CA ASP A 462 -15.91 -30.15 -11.77
C ASP A 462 -16.35 -31.06 -10.61
N GLU A 463 -15.49 -31.25 -9.61
CA GLU A 463 -15.94 -31.79 -8.33
C GLU A 463 -16.48 -30.59 -7.55
N GLU A 464 -17.80 -30.60 -7.29
CA GLU A 464 -18.48 -29.59 -6.49
C GLU A 464 -17.63 -29.27 -5.26
N ASP A 465 -17.27 -27.99 -5.07
CA ASP A 465 -16.67 -27.49 -3.85
C ASP A 465 -17.60 -27.89 -2.68
N ILE A 466 -17.40 -29.07 -2.11
CA ILE A 466 -17.97 -29.47 -0.84
C ILE A 466 -17.20 -28.67 0.20
N ILE A 467 -17.54 -27.39 0.31
CA ILE A 467 -17.56 -26.75 1.62
C ILE A 467 -18.61 -27.53 2.38
N VAL A 468 -18.19 -28.56 3.12
CA VAL A 468 -18.99 -29.14 4.20
C VAL A 468 -19.25 -27.97 5.14
N GLY A 469 -20.38 -27.32 4.96
CA GLY A 469 -20.83 -26.19 5.75
C GLY A 469 -21.34 -26.63 7.10
N ASP A 470 -20.57 -27.43 7.84
CA ASP A 470 -20.87 -27.85 9.20
C ASP A 470 -19.58 -27.79 10.01
N GLU A 471 -19.35 -26.64 10.66
CA GLU A 471 -18.80 -26.52 12.02
C GLU A 471 -18.62 -25.03 12.36
N TRP A 472 -19.73 -24.40 12.72
CA TRP A 472 -19.72 -23.26 13.65
C TRP A 472 -20.58 -23.67 14.84
N ASP A 473 -19.98 -24.40 15.77
CA ASP A 473 -20.48 -24.54 17.14
C ASP A 473 -20.07 -23.33 17.98
#